data_AF-A0A067P800-F1
#
_entry.id   AF-A0A067P800-F1
#
_cell.length_a   1.000
_cell.length_b   1.000
_cell.length_c   1.000
_cell.angle_alpha   90.00
_cell.angle_beta   90.00
_cell.angle_gamma   90.00
#
_symmetry.space_group_name_H-M   'P 1'
#
loop_
_entity.id
_entity.type
_entity.pdbx_description
1 polymer ?
#
loop_
_entity_poly.entity_id
_entity_poly.type
_entity_poly.pdbx_seq_one_letter_code
_entity_poly.pdbx_strand_id
1 'polypeptide(L)' 'MSSQTAEVGPSGFQAATKIWSKGLEWRKGDMCSIMRTADSPVEVYVCLHTHVSTDRNWVDNASYWRRFYGRS' A
#
# COMPACT_ATOMS: atom_id res chain seq x y z
N MET A 1 -31.72 8.96 -19.66
CA MET A 1 -31.07 9.92 -18.74
C MET A 1 -30.77 9.15 -17.47
N SER A 2 -29.56 9.00 -16.95
CA SER A 2 -28.31 9.74 -17.15
C SER A 2 -27.12 8.79 -16.97
N SER A 3 -26.13 8.93 -17.85
CA SER A 3 -24.80 8.34 -17.70
C SER A 3 -24.12 9.00 -16.50
N GLN A 4 -23.70 8.23 -15.50
CA GLN A 4 -22.78 8.72 -14.47
C GLN A 4 -21.37 8.67 -15.04
N THR A 5 -20.92 9.83 -15.50
CA THR A 5 -19.51 10.10 -15.80
C THR A 5 -18.75 10.03 -14.47
N ALA A 6 -17.99 8.96 -14.25
CA ALA A 6 -17.00 8.95 -13.19
C ALA A 6 -15.98 10.06 -13.49
N GLU A 7 -15.89 11.02 -12.59
CA GLU A 7 -14.98 12.15 -12.69
C GLU A 7 -13.55 11.64 -12.79
N VAL A 8 -12.93 11.86 -13.95
CA VAL A 8 -11.51 11.63 -14.17
C VAL A 8 -10.77 12.67 -13.34
N GLY A 9 -10.30 12.26 -12.17
CA GLY A 9 -9.39 13.04 -11.34
C GLY A 9 -8.07 13.34 -12.08
N PRO A 10 -7.38 14.44 -11.71
CA PRO A 10 -6.26 14.95 -12.47
C PRO A 10 -5.12 13.93 -12.61
N SER A 11 -4.47 14.00 -13.78
CA SER A 11 -3.36 13.17 -14.23
C SER A 11 -2.20 13.12 -13.22
N GLY A 12 -2.10 12.00 -12.50
CA GLY A 12 -0.99 11.70 -11.61
C GLY A 12 -1.36 10.49 -10.78
N PHE A 13 -0.99 9.30 -11.25
CA PHE A 13 -1.18 8.01 -10.57
C PHE A 13 -1.01 8.16 -9.04
N GLN A 14 -2.11 8.22 -8.29
CA GLN A 14 -2.04 7.90 -6.87
C GLN A 14 -1.91 6.38 -6.82
N ALA A 15 -0.76 5.88 -6.37
CA ALA A 15 -0.66 4.47 -6.03
C ALA A 15 -1.72 4.19 -4.96
N ALA A 16 -2.83 3.57 -5.37
CA ALA A 16 -3.89 3.19 -4.44
C ALA A 16 -3.22 2.36 -3.34
N THR A 17 -3.27 2.86 -2.12
CA THR A 17 -2.63 2.17 -1.00
C THR A 17 -3.38 0.86 -0.77
N LYS A 18 -2.69 -0.27 -0.94
CA LYS A 18 -3.28 -1.61 -0.79
C LYS A 18 -3.18 -2.05 0.66
N ILE A 19 -4.10 -2.88 1.15
CA ILE A 19 -3.97 -3.50 2.47
C ILE A 19 -3.01 -4.69 2.37
N TRP A 20 -2.06 -4.83 3.31
CA TRP A 20 -1.19 -6.00 3.32
C TRP A 20 -1.98 -7.30 3.47
N SER A 21 -1.69 -8.27 2.61
CA SER A 21 -2.14 -9.66 2.74
C SER A 21 -1.13 -10.57 2.05
N LYS A 22 -1.08 -11.86 2.41
CA LYS A 22 -0.26 -12.86 1.72
C LYS A 22 -0.77 -13.11 0.31
N GLY A 23 0.15 -13.38 -0.62
CA GLY A 23 -0.17 -13.71 -2.02
C GLY A 23 -0.49 -12.50 -2.91
N LEU A 24 -0.36 -11.28 -2.40
CA LEU A 24 -0.55 -10.07 -3.20
C LEU A 24 0.72 -9.71 -3.96
N GLU A 25 0.55 -9.31 -5.22
CA GLU A 25 1.63 -8.74 -6.03
C GLU A 25 1.84 -7.27 -5.68
N TRP A 26 3.11 -6.95 -5.40
CA TRP A 26 3.59 -5.62 -5.09
C TRP A 26 4.64 -5.20 -6.10
N ARG A 27 4.55 -3.96 -6.55
CA ARG A 27 5.60 -3.30 -7.33
C ARG A 27 6.43 -2.41 -6.43
N LYS A 28 7.70 -2.22 -6.79
CA LYS A 28 8.55 -1.22 -6.12
C LYS A 28 7.86 0.15 -6.17
N GLY A 29 7.72 0.79 -5.01
CA GLY A 29 7.03 2.06 -4.83
C GLY A 29 5.55 1.95 -4.45
N ASP A 30 4.94 0.76 -4.54
CA ASP A 30 3.57 0.57 -4.07
C ASP A 30 3.46 0.91 -2.58
N MET A 31 2.35 1.55 -2.20
CA MET A 31 2.03 1.86 -0.81
C MET A 31 1.16 0.76 -0.22
N CYS A 32 1.50 0.38 1.01
CA CYS A 32 0.87 -0.67 1.79
C CYS A 32 0.33 -0.08 3.10
N SER A 33 -0.92 -0.34 3.42
CA SER A 33 -1.51 -0.04 4.73
C SER A 33 -1.68 -1.32 5.54
N ILE A 34 -1.39 -1.26 6.84
CA ILE A 34 -1.67 -2.33 7.78
C ILE A 34 -2.25 -1.77 9.08
N MET A 35 -3.16 -2.53 9.67
CA MET A 35 -3.66 -2.32 11.01
C MET A 35 -3.41 -3.63 11.78
N ARG A 36 -2.57 -3.59 12.82
CA ARG A 36 -2.12 -4.81 13.51
C ARG A 36 -3.20 -5.43 14.40
N THR A 37 -4.01 -4.58 15.01
CA THR A 37 -5.16 -4.92 15.84
C THR A 37 -6.24 -3.87 15.63
N ALA A 38 -7.49 -4.15 16.02
CA ALA A 38 -8.60 -3.20 15.85
C ALA A 38 -8.35 -1.83 16.52
N ASP A 39 -7.52 -1.79 17.57
CA ASP A 39 -7.19 -0.56 18.30
C ASP A 39 -5.85 0.07 17.88
N SER A 40 -5.13 -0.56 16.94
CA SER A 40 -3.83 -0.04 16.47
C SER A 40 -4.04 1.09 15.45
N PRO A 41 -3.14 2.09 15.42
CA PRO A 41 -3.13 3.05 14.33
C PRO A 41 -2.85 2.34 13.00
N VAL A 42 -3.37 2.91 11.91
CA VAL A 42 -2.99 2.49 10.57
C VAL A 42 -1.54 2.88 10.32
N GLU A 43 -0.72 1.91 9.96
CA GLU A 43 0.67 2.12 9.57
C GLU A 43 0.77 2.00 8.04
N VAL A 44 1.53 2.90 7.44
CA VAL A 44 1.75 2.91 5.98
C VAL A 44 3.21 2.58 5.69
N TYR A 45 3.44 1.76 4.69
CA TYR A 45 4.75 1.31 4.22
C TYR A 45 4.87 1.50 2.71
N VAL A 46 6.10 1.67 2.23
CA VAL A 46 6.45 1.70 0.80
C VAL A 46 7.24 0.44 0.48
N CYS A 47 6.82 -0.26 -0.58
CA CYS A 47 7.49 -1.44 -1.08
C CYS A 47 8.82 -1.08 -1.77
N LEU A 48 9.90 -1.77 -1.43
CA LEU A 48 11.25 -1.50 -1.96
C LEU A 48 11.61 -2.37 -3.18
N HIS A 49 10.92 -3.50 -3.38
CA HIS A 49 11.19 -4.48 -4.43
C HIS A 49 9.91 -5.05 -5.03
N THR A 50 9.89 -5.36 -6.32
CA THR A 50 8.75 -6.08 -6.92
C THR A 50 8.74 -7.54 -6.44
N HIS A 51 7.64 -7.99 -5.83
CA HIS A 51 7.52 -9.33 -5.25
C HIS A 51 6.07 -9.75 -5.00
N VAL A 52 5.86 -11.02 -4.66
CA VAL A 52 4.61 -11.52 -4.06
C VAL A 52 4.80 -11.67 -2.55
N SER A 53 3.85 -11.17 -1.76
CA SER A 53 3.93 -11.20 -0.29
C SER A 53 3.78 -12.61 0.28
N THR A 54 4.61 -12.90 1.28
CA THR A 54 4.76 -14.17 2.01
C THR A 54 5.09 -13.85 3.47
N ASP A 55 5.21 -14.86 4.34
CA ASP A 55 5.68 -14.65 5.72
C ASP A 55 7.10 -14.10 5.81
N ARG A 56 7.96 -14.39 4.82
CA ARG A 56 9.38 -13.99 4.87
C ARG A 56 9.60 -12.52 4.55
N ASN A 57 8.67 -11.89 3.84
CA ASN A 57 8.72 -10.50 3.41
C ASN A 57 7.48 -9.73 3.91
N TRP A 58 7.08 -10.02 5.16
CA TRP A 58 6.13 -9.23 5.92
C TRP A 58 6.57 -7.76 6.04
N VAL A 59 5.65 -6.83 6.31
CA VAL A 59 5.92 -5.36 6.37
C VAL A 59 7.00 -4.94 7.38
N ASP A 60 7.30 -5.77 8.37
CA ASP A 60 8.38 -5.54 9.35
C ASP A 60 9.77 -5.92 8.81
N ASN A 61 9.84 -6.60 7.67
CA ASN A 61 11.09 -6.88 7.01
C ASN A 61 11.59 -5.62 6.27
N ALA A 62 12.53 -4.92 6.90
CA ALA A 62 13.11 -3.68 6.39
C ALA A 62 13.85 -3.82 5.04
N SER A 63 14.20 -5.05 4.63
CA SER A 63 14.74 -5.30 3.28
C SER A 63 13.70 -5.12 2.20
N TYR A 64 12.40 -5.32 2.49
CA TYR A 64 11.31 -5.24 1.51
C TYR A 64 10.44 -4.00 1.70
N TRP A 65 10.40 -3.43 2.89
CA TRP A 65 9.45 -2.39 3.26
C TRP A 65 10.10 -1.25 4.02
N ARG A 66 9.63 -0.03 3.74
CA ARG A 66 10.02 1.16 4.50
C ARG A 66 8.78 1.85 5.04
N ARG A 67 8.72 2.08 6.35
CA ARG A 67 7.62 2.84 6.95
C ARG A 67 7.55 4.26 6.37
N PHE A 68 6.35 4.67 5.98
CA PHE A 68 6.05 6.01 5.49
C PHE A 68 5.51 6.83 6.66
N TYR A 69 6.32 7.80 7.08
CA TYR A 69 5.86 8.87 7.97
C TYR A 69 5.45 10.01 7.06
N GLY A 70 4.16 10.12 6.74
CA GLY A 70 3.65 11.28 6.01
C GLY A 70 4.17 12.54 6.69
N ARG A 71 4.82 13.43 5.95
CA ARG A 71 5.31 14.70 6.52
C ARG A 71 4.11 15.42 7.14
N SER A 72 4.26 15.74 8.42
CA SER A 72 3.38 16.63 9.18
C SER A 72 3.34 18.01 8.55
#